data_AF-A0A9W4VNB1-F1
#
_entry.id   AF-A0A9W4VNB1-F1
#
_cell.length_a   1.000
_cell.length_b   1.000
_cell.length_c   1.000
_cell.angle_alpha   90.00
_cell.angle_beta   90.00
_cell.angle_gamma   90.00
#
_symmetry.space_group_name_H-M   'P 1'
#
loop_
_entity.id
_entity.type
_entity.pdbx_description
1 polymer ?
#
loop_
_entity_poly.entity_id
_entity_poly.type
_entity_poly.pdbx_seq_one_letter_code
_entity_poly.pdbx_strand_id
1 'polypeptide(L)'
;MTFQERIIILCVCAITATLHINQALAAPHISEHVTDDTQNAIKNSFINDKAVLGNSTQWTTLVNCSNDSEALIKAIEYSRWATQLRRFTITGACSGPIVIQKRNIEISNDDQQSGSIVLNSNVSALEAVKISNSTVVLRDVGISVEAGTRALTVTANSTATLSNLTTDAKSLTNDLLYPFVITDNSTAYIGETTNTGFEVSGSAVAQFNAGNEKNTLNILDTSMARSNAQNQFLTVQVSGNGYFLADNNTHIDSLMIWSKAAVDVNRESSVGQLQMGGQTLFAAYRNSSITGPYFLYGNVVFELEHSTASNWVSVNKPQSILTGNNATVNGTLYPSWSWRGQDGSEL
;
A
#
# COMPACT_ATOMS: atom_id res chain seq x y z
N MET A 1 -20.84 25.81 -20.74
CA MET A 1 -20.48 24.38 -20.59
C MET A 1 -19.55 24.02 -21.72
N THR A 2 -18.27 23.97 -21.41
CA THR A 2 -17.20 23.69 -22.36
C THR A 2 -16.97 22.19 -22.47
N PHE A 3 -16.42 21.74 -23.60
CA PHE A 3 -16.16 20.34 -23.93
C PHE A 3 -15.24 19.63 -22.89
N GLN A 4 -14.48 20.40 -22.10
CA GLN A 4 -13.64 19.96 -20.98
C GLN A 4 -14.42 19.35 -19.80
N GLU A 5 -15.62 19.84 -19.47
CA GLU A 5 -16.39 19.31 -18.34
C GLU A 5 -16.99 17.93 -18.65
N ARG A 6 -17.17 17.59 -19.94
CA ARG A 6 -17.83 16.33 -20.34
C ARG A 6 -16.90 15.13 -20.30
N ILE A 7 -15.61 15.29 -20.55
CA ILE A 7 -14.65 14.16 -20.62
C ILE A 7 -14.20 13.71 -19.22
N ILE A 8 -14.03 14.67 -18.30
CA ILE A 8 -13.69 14.37 -16.90
C ILE A 8 -14.88 13.68 -16.20
N ILE A 9 -16.12 14.12 -16.48
CA ILE A 9 -17.33 13.47 -15.93
C ILE A 9 -17.52 12.05 -16.50
N LEU A 10 -17.22 11.80 -17.78
CA LEU A 10 -17.37 10.46 -18.37
C LEU A 10 -16.33 9.45 -17.89
N CYS A 11 -15.10 9.87 -17.57
CA CYS A 11 -14.05 8.97 -17.04
C CYS A 11 -14.18 8.74 -15.53
N VAL A 12 -14.64 9.75 -14.76
CA VAL A 12 -14.86 9.64 -13.30
C VAL A 12 -16.18 8.94 -12.97
N CYS A 13 -17.25 9.13 -13.77
CA CYS A 13 -18.53 8.44 -13.53
C CYS A 13 -18.48 6.94 -13.80
N ALA A 14 -17.63 6.47 -14.72
CA ALA A 14 -17.47 5.04 -14.99
C ALA A 14 -16.76 4.30 -13.84
N ILE A 15 -16.00 5.00 -13.00
CA ILE A 15 -15.26 4.43 -11.87
C ILE A 15 -16.04 4.56 -10.55
N THR A 16 -16.93 5.57 -10.43
CA THR A 16 -17.71 5.80 -9.20
C THR A 16 -19.08 5.11 -9.17
N ALA A 17 -19.62 4.66 -10.30
CA ALA A 17 -20.97 4.08 -10.36
C ALA A 17 -21.10 2.64 -9.83
N THR A 18 -20.00 1.94 -9.52
CA THR A 18 -20.04 0.55 -9.02
C THR A 18 -20.00 0.41 -7.50
N LEU A 19 -19.89 1.52 -6.74
CA LEU A 19 -19.61 1.44 -5.29
C LEU A 19 -20.85 1.55 -4.38
N HIS A 20 -22.08 1.61 -4.89
CA HIS A 20 -23.27 1.81 -4.06
C HIS A 20 -24.41 0.84 -4.41
N ILE A 21 -24.32 -0.42 -3.95
CA ILE A 21 -25.50 -1.27 -3.64
C ILE A 21 -25.20 -2.10 -2.37
N ASN A 22 -25.86 -1.70 -1.27
CA ASN A 22 -26.45 -2.47 -0.14
C ASN A 22 -26.34 -4.03 -0.18
N GLN A 23 -26.28 -4.79 0.92
CA GLN A 23 -27.07 -4.70 2.16
C GLN A 23 -26.63 -5.74 3.22
N ALA A 24 -27.05 -5.51 4.46
CA ALA A 24 -26.92 -6.35 5.64
C ALA A 24 -27.54 -7.75 5.54
N LEU A 25 -26.97 -8.76 6.22
CA LEU A 25 -27.70 -9.90 6.78
C LEU A 25 -26.92 -10.62 7.90
N ALA A 26 -27.69 -11.15 8.84
CA ALA A 26 -27.36 -11.54 10.21
C ALA A 26 -26.46 -12.78 10.37
N ALA A 27 -25.70 -12.83 11.47
CA ALA A 27 -24.98 -14.01 11.93
C ALA A 27 -25.91 -14.93 12.76
N PRO A 28 -25.90 -16.26 12.55
CA PRO A 28 -26.55 -17.21 13.46
C PRO A 28 -25.65 -17.50 14.67
N HIS A 29 -26.27 -17.49 15.84
CA HIS A 29 -25.71 -17.99 17.10
C HIS A 29 -25.51 -19.51 17.01
N ILE A 30 -24.29 -20.00 17.23
CA ILE A 30 -24.04 -21.38 17.64
C ILE A 30 -23.24 -21.33 18.94
N SER A 31 -23.86 -21.84 20.00
CA SER A 31 -23.30 -21.99 21.33
C SER A 31 -22.74 -23.39 21.45
N GLU A 32 -21.42 -23.53 21.57
CA GLU A 32 -20.82 -24.74 22.12
C GLU A 32 -20.12 -24.44 23.45
N HIS A 33 -20.61 -25.14 24.47
CA HIS A 33 -20.08 -25.15 25.82
C HIS A 33 -18.67 -25.77 25.83
N VAL A 34 -17.68 -24.98 26.22
CA VAL A 34 -16.38 -25.51 26.67
C VAL A 34 -16.30 -25.29 28.19
N THR A 35 -16.12 -26.38 28.91
CA THR A 35 -16.15 -26.49 30.38
C THR A 35 -15.06 -25.68 31.08
N ASP A 36 -15.41 -25.07 32.21
CA ASP A 36 -14.62 -24.10 32.99
C ASP A 36 -13.25 -24.62 33.52
N ASP A 37 -13.03 -25.94 33.52
CA ASP A 37 -11.82 -26.53 34.09
C ASP A 37 -10.57 -26.35 33.22
N THR A 38 -10.73 -26.16 31.90
CA THR A 38 -9.60 -25.93 30.99
C THR A 38 -9.11 -24.47 31.01
N GLN A 39 -9.96 -23.52 31.41
CA GLN A 39 -9.58 -22.10 31.50
C GLN A 39 -8.70 -21.78 32.72
N ASN A 40 -8.85 -22.54 33.81
CA ASN A 40 -8.12 -22.29 35.06
C ASN A 40 -6.68 -22.82 35.05
N ALA A 41 -6.37 -23.85 34.25
CA ALA A 41 -5.02 -24.40 34.15
C ALA A 41 -4.06 -23.47 33.36
N ILE A 42 -4.57 -22.70 32.40
CA ILE A 42 -3.76 -21.80 31.54
C ILE A 42 -3.52 -20.44 32.20
N LYS A 43 -4.42 -20.02 33.11
CA LYS A 43 -4.31 -18.75 33.83
C LYS A 43 -3.08 -18.64 34.73
N ASN A 44 -2.51 -19.77 35.14
CA ASN A 44 -1.41 -19.81 36.12
C ASN A 44 -0.01 -19.96 35.49
N SER A 45 0.15 -20.06 34.16
CA SER A 45 1.48 -20.32 33.58
C SER A 45 2.02 -19.32 32.54
N PHE A 46 1.23 -18.49 31.83
CA PHE A 46 1.83 -17.71 30.72
C PHE A 46 1.30 -16.29 30.43
N ILE A 47 0.38 -15.72 31.21
CA ILE A 47 -0.20 -14.40 30.89
C ILE A 47 -0.10 -13.45 32.09
N ASN A 48 0.91 -12.58 32.09
CA ASN A 48 0.93 -11.40 32.97
C ASN A 48 0.18 -10.26 32.29
N ASP A 49 -1.15 -10.31 32.32
CA ASP A 49 -1.99 -9.16 31.94
C ASP A 49 -1.78 -8.05 32.97
N LYS A 50 -0.99 -7.02 32.62
CA LYS A 50 -0.92 -5.78 33.40
C LYS A 50 -1.97 -4.81 32.86
N ALA A 51 -3.07 -4.65 33.59
CA ALA A 51 -3.94 -3.49 33.43
C ALA A 51 -3.20 -2.25 33.96
N VAL A 52 -2.69 -1.40 33.07
CA VAL A 52 -2.19 -0.08 33.47
C VAL A 52 -3.41 0.78 33.77
N LEU A 53 -3.75 0.94 35.05
CA LEU A 53 -4.85 1.78 35.52
C LEU A 53 -4.50 3.26 35.35
N GLY A 54 -4.78 3.77 34.15
CA GLY A 54 -4.72 5.19 33.79
C GLY A 54 -5.72 5.48 32.67
N ASN A 55 -7.01 5.51 32.99
CA ASN A 55 -8.10 6.03 32.16
C ASN A 55 -8.17 5.65 30.65
N SER A 56 -7.53 4.56 30.22
CA SER A 56 -7.68 4.00 28.88
C SER A 56 -7.98 2.50 28.96
N THR A 57 -9.07 2.09 28.32
CA THR A 57 -9.48 0.69 28.19
C THR A 57 -8.63 -0.01 27.11
N GLN A 58 -7.33 -0.15 27.36
CA GLN A 58 -6.38 -0.82 26.48
C GLN A 58 -5.76 -2.00 27.23
N TRP A 59 -5.92 -3.20 26.70
CA TRP A 59 -5.35 -4.42 27.26
C TRP A 59 -4.07 -4.76 26.51
N THR A 60 -2.93 -4.60 27.17
CA THR A 60 -1.62 -4.98 26.63
C THR A 60 -1.17 -6.29 27.26
N THR A 61 -0.88 -7.27 26.43
CA THR A 61 -0.33 -8.57 26.81
C THR A 61 1.10 -8.67 26.28
N LEU A 62 2.04 -8.95 27.17
CA LEU A 62 3.43 -9.24 26.81
C LEU A 62 3.53 -10.68 26.32
N VAL A 63 4.10 -10.88 25.13
CA VAL A 63 4.24 -12.19 24.48
C VAL A 63 5.72 -12.51 24.33
N ASN A 64 6.21 -13.49 25.08
CA ASN A 64 7.62 -13.90 25.03
C ASN A 64 7.81 -15.17 24.19
N CYS A 65 8.30 -14.99 22.98
CA CYS A 65 8.56 -16.06 22.02
C CYS A 65 9.94 -16.73 22.18
N SER A 66 10.80 -16.26 23.09
CA SER A 66 12.09 -16.92 23.37
C SER A 66 11.91 -18.25 24.10
N ASN A 67 10.86 -18.37 24.93
CA ASN A 67 10.58 -19.58 25.70
C ASN A 67 9.55 -20.49 25.00
N ASP A 68 8.61 -19.91 24.27
CA ASP A 68 7.60 -20.62 23.48
C ASP A 68 7.41 -19.87 22.16
N SER A 69 8.00 -20.37 21.07
CA SER A 69 7.95 -19.72 19.76
C SER A 69 6.53 -19.57 19.22
N GLU A 70 5.56 -20.35 19.71
CA GLU A 70 4.15 -20.27 19.30
C GLU A 70 3.30 -19.38 20.21
N ALA A 71 3.90 -18.72 21.22
CA ALA A 71 3.17 -17.93 22.21
C ALA A 71 2.29 -16.85 21.56
N LEU A 72 2.72 -16.24 20.46
CA LEU A 72 1.95 -15.23 19.75
C LEU A 72 0.73 -15.82 19.05
N ILE A 73 0.86 -16.97 18.38
CA ILE A 73 -0.26 -17.68 17.76
C ILE A 73 -1.30 -18.01 18.83
N LYS A 74 -0.86 -18.61 19.93
CA LYS A 74 -1.72 -18.96 21.07
C LYS A 74 -2.40 -17.72 21.65
N ALA A 75 -1.66 -16.63 21.87
CA ALA A 75 -2.22 -15.39 22.40
C ALA A 75 -3.32 -14.80 21.50
N ILE A 76 -3.12 -14.82 20.18
CA ILE A 76 -4.12 -14.39 19.20
C ILE A 76 -5.32 -15.33 19.22
N GLU A 77 -5.13 -16.65 19.19
CA GLU A 77 -6.19 -17.67 19.19
C GLU A 77 -7.04 -17.66 20.46
N TYR A 78 -6.44 -17.46 21.63
CA TYR A 78 -7.16 -17.42 22.91
C TYR A 78 -7.71 -16.04 23.26
N SER A 79 -7.32 -14.99 22.52
CA SER A 79 -7.89 -13.66 22.73
C SER A 79 -9.40 -13.67 22.49
N ARG A 80 -10.18 -13.11 23.41
CA ARG A 80 -11.62 -12.99 23.21
C ARG A 80 -11.90 -11.95 22.11
N TRP A 81 -12.99 -12.16 21.37
CA TRP A 81 -13.52 -11.12 20.48
C TRP A 81 -13.73 -9.84 21.28
N ALA A 82 -13.00 -8.79 20.92
CA ALA A 82 -12.97 -7.55 21.67
C ALA A 82 -13.54 -6.41 20.82
N THR A 83 -14.43 -5.64 21.42
CA THR A 83 -14.84 -4.33 20.90
C THR A 83 -13.74 -3.29 21.07
N GLN A 84 -12.73 -3.58 21.90
CA GLN A 84 -11.58 -2.72 22.21
C GLN A 84 -10.30 -3.28 21.61
N LEU A 85 -9.34 -2.38 21.36
CA LEU A 85 -8.01 -2.71 20.86
C LEU A 85 -7.25 -3.61 21.85
N ARG A 86 -6.80 -4.76 21.37
CA ARG A 86 -5.92 -5.70 22.07
C ARG A 86 -4.51 -5.53 21.56
N ARG A 87 -3.58 -5.25 22.47
CA ARG A 87 -2.16 -5.05 22.14
C ARG A 87 -1.34 -6.27 22.56
N PHE A 88 -0.55 -6.78 21.64
CA PHE A 88 0.47 -7.78 21.90
C PHE A 88 1.84 -7.16 21.67
N THR A 89 2.64 -7.09 22.73
CA THR A 89 4.03 -6.64 22.64
C THR A 89 4.92 -7.87 22.65
N ILE A 90 5.66 -8.09 21.56
CA ILE A 90 6.40 -9.34 21.33
C ILE A 90 7.88 -9.20 21.67
N THR A 91 8.47 -10.27 22.20
CA THR A 91 9.93 -10.42 22.39
C THR A 91 10.39 -11.77 21.86
N GLY A 92 11.61 -11.85 21.33
CA GLY A 92 12.15 -13.09 20.74
C GLY A 92 11.53 -13.45 19.39
N ALA A 93 11.89 -14.62 18.86
CA ALA A 93 11.46 -15.07 17.53
C ALA A 93 10.13 -15.85 17.61
N CYS A 94 9.03 -15.19 17.24
CA CYS A 94 7.72 -15.82 17.14
C CYS A 94 7.60 -16.61 15.83
N SER A 95 7.29 -17.90 15.90
CA SER A 95 7.14 -18.74 14.72
C SER A 95 5.86 -18.38 13.96
N GLY A 96 5.99 -18.21 12.64
CA GLY A 96 4.88 -18.21 11.69
C GLY A 96 4.55 -19.62 11.18
N PRO A 97 3.50 -19.76 10.35
CA PRO A 97 2.62 -18.71 9.85
C PRO A 97 1.62 -18.23 10.90
N ILE A 98 1.38 -16.92 10.95
CA ILE A 98 0.41 -16.29 11.84
C ILE A 98 -0.80 -15.86 11.01
N VAL A 99 -1.97 -16.39 11.34
CA VAL A 99 -3.24 -16.00 10.71
C VAL A 99 -4.06 -15.18 11.70
N ILE A 100 -4.34 -13.93 11.34
CA ILE A 100 -5.11 -12.99 12.16
C ILE A 100 -6.50 -12.81 11.56
N GLN A 101 -7.48 -13.48 12.16
CA GLN A 101 -8.91 -13.43 11.80
C GLN A 101 -9.78 -12.77 12.89
N LYS A 102 -9.17 -11.94 13.73
CA LYS A 102 -9.84 -11.22 14.82
C LYS A 102 -9.60 -9.74 14.71
N ARG A 103 -10.66 -8.96 14.88
CA ARG A 103 -10.62 -7.49 14.77
C ARG A 103 -9.92 -6.85 15.96
N ASN A 104 -9.44 -5.64 15.74
CA ASN A 104 -8.85 -4.75 16.75
C ASN A 104 -7.63 -5.38 17.44
N ILE A 105 -6.74 -5.96 16.66
CA ILE A 105 -5.45 -6.47 17.14
C ILE A 105 -4.35 -5.46 16.80
N GLU A 106 -3.48 -5.18 17.75
CA GLU A 106 -2.21 -4.48 17.54
C GLU A 106 -1.08 -5.42 17.96
N ILE A 107 -0.10 -5.60 17.09
CA ILE A 107 1.15 -6.31 17.41
C ILE A 107 2.27 -5.31 17.24
N SER A 108 3.05 -5.13 18.31
CA SER A 108 4.24 -4.29 18.31
C SER A 108 5.44 -5.04 18.86
N ASN A 109 6.62 -4.57 18.50
CA ASN A 109 7.84 -4.97 19.19
C ASN A 109 7.89 -4.39 20.60
N ASP A 110 8.78 -4.95 21.43
CA ASP A 110 9.14 -4.35 22.70
C ASP A 110 10.11 -3.17 22.53
N ASP A 111 10.31 -2.40 23.59
CA ASP A 111 11.15 -1.19 23.57
C ASP A 111 12.61 -1.49 23.19
N GLN A 112 13.06 -2.74 23.34
CA GLN A 112 14.42 -3.18 22.96
C GLN A 112 14.50 -3.69 21.52
N GLN A 113 13.39 -3.71 20.77
CA GLN A 113 13.28 -4.24 19.41
C GLN A 113 13.76 -5.70 19.29
N SER A 114 13.52 -6.50 20.32
CA SER A 114 14.01 -7.87 20.44
C SER A 114 13.08 -8.92 19.80
N GLY A 115 11.84 -8.53 19.47
CA GLY A 115 10.81 -9.35 18.85
C GLY A 115 10.91 -9.44 17.34
N SER A 116 10.59 -10.60 16.79
CA SER A 116 10.43 -10.82 15.34
C SER A 116 9.40 -11.91 15.06
N ILE A 117 8.89 -11.94 13.82
CA ILE A 117 8.09 -13.03 13.29
C ILE A 117 8.97 -13.80 12.30
N VAL A 118 9.11 -15.11 12.46
CA VAL A 118 9.98 -15.95 11.64
C VAL A 118 9.20 -17.09 11.04
N LEU A 119 9.17 -17.19 9.71
CA LEU A 119 8.63 -18.36 9.02
C LEU A 119 9.76 -19.32 8.64
N ASN A 120 9.79 -20.48 9.28
CA ASN A 120 10.81 -21.50 9.07
C ASN A 120 10.59 -22.29 7.76
N SER A 121 11.68 -22.72 7.10
CA SER A 121 11.72 -23.48 5.83
C SER A 121 10.80 -24.69 5.75
N ASN A 122 10.61 -25.32 6.91
CA ASN A 122 9.96 -26.62 7.00
C ASN A 122 8.43 -26.51 6.91
N VAL A 123 7.89 -25.30 6.78
CA VAL A 123 6.45 -25.05 6.74
C VAL A 123 6.02 -24.68 5.32
N SER A 124 5.09 -25.43 4.76
CA SER A 124 4.47 -25.15 3.45
C SER A 124 3.46 -24.00 3.53
N ALA A 125 3.91 -22.81 3.92
CA ALA A 125 3.10 -21.59 3.94
C ALA A 125 3.56 -20.59 2.87
N LEU A 126 2.61 -19.87 2.28
CA LEU A 126 2.88 -18.85 1.27
C LEU A 126 3.30 -17.50 1.87
N GLU A 127 2.96 -17.29 3.14
CA GLU A 127 3.17 -16.03 3.85
C GLU A 127 3.43 -16.26 5.34
N ALA A 128 4.28 -15.42 5.95
CA ALA A 128 4.55 -15.49 7.39
C ALA A 128 3.41 -14.91 8.22
N VAL A 129 2.76 -13.84 7.72
CA VAL A 129 1.61 -13.23 8.37
C VAL A 129 0.47 -13.08 7.37
N LYS A 130 -0.73 -13.50 7.76
CA LYS A 130 -1.96 -13.31 6.99
C LYS A 130 -2.99 -12.57 7.82
N ILE A 131 -3.38 -11.39 7.39
CA ILE A 131 -4.49 -10.62 7.97
C ILE A 131 -5.72 -10.85 7.08
N SER A 132 -6.78 -11.43 7.64
CA SER A 132 -7.97 -11.82 6.89
C SER A 132 -9.25 -11.51 7.65
N ASN A 133 -10.22 -10.83 7.00
CA ASN A 133 -11.48 -10.38 7.61
C ASN A 133 -11.27 -9.67 8.97
N SER A 134 -10.26 -8.80 9.02
CA SER A 134 -9.75 -8.27 10.28
C SER A 134 -9.36 -6.79 10.21
N THR A 135 -9.20 -6.17 11.37
CA THR A 135 -8.61 -4.83 11.53
C THR A 135 -7.39 -4.96 12.43
N VAL A 136 -6.19 -4.69 11.88
CA VAL A 136 -4.92 -4.94 12.55
C VAL A 136 -3.97 -3.75 12.46
N VAL A 137 -3.19 -3.54 13.51
CA VAL A 137 -2.03 -2.65 13.51
C VAL A 137 -0.77 -3.52 13.70
N LEU A 138 0.20 -3.42 12.81
CA LEU A 138 1.52 -4.02 12.94
C LEU A 138 2.56 -2.89 12.97
N ARG A 139 3.38 -2.86 14.03
CA ARG A 139 4.32 -1.76 14.27
C ARG A 139 5.68 -2.26 14.75
N ASP A 140 6.76 -1.76 14.16
CA ASP A 140 8.15 -2.01 14.60
C ASP A 140 8.56 -3.51 14.55
N VAL A 141 7.86 -4.33 13.78
CA VAL A 141 8.10 -5.78 13.72
C VAL A 141 8.98 -6.13 12.52
N GLY A 142 10.06 -6.88 12.79
CA GLY A 142 10.81 -7.59 11.78
C GLY A 142 10.16 -8.92 11.41
N ILE A 143 9.99 -9.19 10.12
CA ILE A 143 9.43 -10.43 9.59
C ILE A 143 10.50 -11.13 8.76
N SER A 144 11.04 -12.23 9.27
CA SER A 144 12.04 -13.05 8.60
C SER A 144 11.39 -14.21 7.86
N VAL A 145 11.67 -14.32 6.56
CA VAL A 145 11.14 -15.36 5.67
C VAL A 145 12.21 -15.83 4.70
N GLU A 146 12.03 -17.03 4.17
CA GLU A 146 12.90 -17.53 3.12
C GLU A 146 12.65 -16.83 1.78
N ALA A 147 13.64 -16.90 0.90
CA ALA A 147 13.52 -16.39 -0.45
C ALA A 147 12.31 -17.02 -1.16
N GLY A 148 11.55 -16.20 -1.88
CA GLY A 148 10.34 -16.62 -2.60
C GLY A 148 9.06 -16.60 -1.77
N THR A 149 9.15 -16.30 -0.47
CA THR A 149 7.99 -16.29 0.42
C THR A 149 7.57 -14.87 0.76
N ARG A 150 6.27 -14.63 0.87
CA ARG A 150 5.73 -13.32 1.25
C ARG A 150 5.90 -13.10 2.74
N ALA A 151 6.21 -11.87 3.15
CA ALA A 151 6.26 -11.51 4.55
C ALA A 151 4.84 -11.35 5.12
N LEU A 152 3.99 -10.61 4.42
CA LEU A 152 2.64 -10.33 4.91
C LEU A 152 1.63 -10.16 3.76
N THR A 153 0.46 -10.77 3.94
CA THR A 153 -0.71 -10.60 3.07
C THR A 153 -1.89 -10.03 3.86
N VAL A 154 -2.50 -8.96 3.35
CA VAL A 154 -3.74 -8.35 3.84
C VAL A 154 -4.86 -8.64 2.83
N THR A 155 -5.88 -9.39 3.24
CA THR A 155 -6.90 -9.96 2.33
C THR A 155 -8.30 -10.01 2.97
N ALA A 156 -9.31 -10.34 2.18
CA ALA A 156 -10.68 -10.59 2.59
C ALA A 156 -11.31 -9.41 3.34
N ASN A 157 -11.36 -8.23 2.70
CA ASN A 157 -11.92 -7.00 3.24
C ASN A 157 -11.28 -6.58 4.58
N SER A 158 -9.97 -6.78 4.73
CA SER A 158 -9.26 -6.39 5.94
C SER A 158 -8.85 -4.92 5.91
N THR A 159 -8.59 -4.36 7.09
CA THR A 159 -7.93 -3.06 7.24
C THR A 159 -6.66 -3.22 8.05
N ALA A 160 -5.52 -2.82 7.50
CA ALA A 160 -4.24 -2.91 8.20
C ALA A 160 -3.58 -1.53 8.34
N THR A 161 -2.97 -1.26 9.48
CA THR A 161 -1.99 -0.17 9.64
C THR A 161 -0.62 -0.80 9.83
N LEU A 162 0.29 -0.51 8.91
CA LEU A 162 1.62 -1.10 8.83
C LEU A 162 2.64 0.03 9.02
N SER A 163 3.41 -0.02 10.10
CA SER A 163 4.38 1.03 10.42
C SER A 163 5.71 0.44 10.79
N ASN A 164 6.80 0.95 10.21
CA ASN A 164 8.17 0.52 10.53
C ASN A 164 8.33 -1.01 10.51
N LEU A 165 7.81 -1.66 9.47
CA LEU A 165 7.98 -3.09 9.25
C LEU A 165 9.22 -3.34 8.40
N THR A 166 10.00 -4.35 8.78
CA THR A 166 11.18 -4.77 8.02
C THR A 166 11.07 -6.23 7.64
N THR A 167 11.65 -6.62 6.51
CA THR A 167 11.71 -8.03 6.10
C THR A 167 12.96 -8.32 5.29
N ASP A 168 13.44 -9.56 5.36
CA ASP A 168 14.54 -10.12 4.57
C ASP A 168 14.05 -10.89 3.34
N ALA A 169 12.75 -10.84 3.05
CA ALA A 169 12.14 -11.46 1.88
C ALA A 169 12.84 -11.05 0.59
N LYS A 170 13.27 -12.04 -0.19
CA LYS A 170 13.96 -11.85 -1.48
C LYS A 170 13.29 -12.68 -2.55
N SER A 171 13.36 -12.25 -3.80
CA SER A 171 12.92 -13.09 -4.91
C SER A 171 13.85 -14.28 -5.13
N LEU A 172 13.28 -15.43 -5.53
CA LEU A 172 14.04 -16.63 -5.93
C LEU A 172 14.58 -16.54 -7.36
N THR A 173 13.92 -15.76 -8.22
CA THR A 173 14.22 -15.62 -9.64
C THR A 173 14.41 -14.14 -9.98
N ASN A 174 14.62 -13.84 -11.26
CA ASN A 174 14.59 -12.47 -11.75
C ASN A 174 13.18 -11.84 -11.71
N ASP A 175 12.15 -12.60 -11.33
CA ASP A 175 10.79 -12.08 -11.19
C ASP A 175 10.70 -11.21 -9.93
N LEU A 176 9.92 -10.12 -9.97
CA LEU A 176 9.71 -9.31 -8.77
C LEU A 176 8.81 -10.05 -7.77
N LEU A 177 9.34 -10.30 -6.57
CA LEU A 177 8.54 -10.65 -5.39
C LEU A 177 8.22 -9.37 -4.63
N TYR A 178 6.95 -9.16 -4.32
CA TYR A 178 6.51 -8.13 -3.39
C TYR A 178 6.27 -8.76 -2.01
N PRO A 179 7.09 -8.44 -0.98
CA PRO A 179 6.95 -9.04 0.34
C PRO A 179 5.62 -8.71 1.03
N PHE A 180 5.06 -7.55 0.72
CA PHE A 180 3.79 -7.08 1.26
C PHE A 180 2.73 -7.03 0.17
N VAL A 181 1.63 -7.75 0.37
CA VAL A 181 0.51 -7.83 -0.57
C VAL A 181 -0.77 -7.36 0.09
N ILE A 182 -1.49 -6.44 -0.55
CA ILE A 182 -2.79 -5.94 -0.13
C ILE A 182 -3.77 -6.27 -1.25
N THR A 183 -4.77 -7.10 -0.95
CA THR A 183 -5.66 -7.66 -1.96
C THR A 183 -7.09 -7.89 -1.45
N ASP A 184 -7.97 -8.38 -2.32
CA ASP A 184 -9.35 -8.74 -2.02
C ASP A 184 -10.13 -7.63 -1.28
N ASN A 185 -10.18 -6.45 -1.91
CA ASN A 185 -10.90 -5.27 -1.42
C ASN A 185 -10.47 -4.84 0.01
N SER A 186 -9.21 -5.10 0.35
CA SER A 186 -8.62 -4.69 1.63
C SER A 186 -8.02 -3.29 1.56
N THR A 187 -7.85 -2.66 2.71
CA THR A 187 -7.22 -1.34 2.85
C THR A 187 -5.97 -1.42 3.72
N ALA A 188 -4.89 -0.77 3.32
CA ALA A 188 -3.70 -0.61 4.15
C ALA A 188 -3.27 0.85 4.29
N TYR A 189 -2.86 1.22 5.50
CA TYR A 189 -2.19 2.48 5.82
C TYR A 189 -0.73 2.19 6.14
N ILE A 190 0.21 2.76 5.40
CA ILE A 190 1.62 2.39 5.41
C ILE A 190 2.45 3.60 5.81
N GLY A 191 3.31 3.47 6.82
CA GLY A 191 4.19 4.54 7.30
C GLY A 191 5.56 4.02 7.68
N GLU A 192 6.57 4.90 7.60
CA GLU A 192 7.91 4.62 8.14
C GLU A 192 8.55 3.32 7.58
N THR A 193 8.23 2.92 6.36
CA THR A 193 8.82 1.73 5.74
C THR A 193 9.94 2.11 4.78
N THR A 194 11.02 1.32 4.77
CA THR A 194 12.19 1.60 3.95
C THR A 194 12.58 0.39 3.11
N ASN A 195 12.95 0.62 1.85
CA ASN A 195 13.52 -0.37 0.95
C ASN A 195 12.70 -1.67 0.85
N THR A 196 11.36 -1.55 0.80
CA THR A 196 10.45 -2.71 0.72
C THR A 196 9.51 -2.63 -0.48
N GLY A 197 9.04 -3.80 -0.95
CA GLY A 197 8.10 -3.94 -2.06
C GLY A 197 6.65 -4.14 -1.60
N PHE A 198 5.73 -3.45 -2.27
CA PHE A 198 4.28 -3.57 -2.07
C PHE A 198 3.56 -3.92 -3.37
N GLU A 199 2.64 -4.88 -3.28
CA GLU A 199 1.63 -5.14 -4.31
C GLU A 199 0.26 -4.73 -3.79
N VAL A 200 -0.51 -4.00 -4.61
CA VAL A 200 -1.89 -3.61 -4.35
C VAL A 200 -2.74 -4.11 -5.51
N SER A 201 -3.57 -5.12 -5.26
CA SER A 201 -4.32 -5.86 -6.28
C SER A 201 -5.75 -6.18 -5.82
N GLY A 202 -6.60 -6.73 -6.70
CA GLY A 202 -7.93 -7.21 -6.32
C GLY A 202 -8.86 -6.12 -5.75
N SER A 203 -8.90 -4.94 -6.37
CA SER A 203 -9.67 -3.76 -5.90
C SER A 203 -9.27 -3.25 -4.51
N ALA A 204 -8.04 -3.52 -4.08
CA ALA A 204 -7.52 -3.04 -2.79
C ALA A 204 -7.12 -1.55 -2.84
N VAL A 205 -6.91 -0.99 -1.64
CA VAL A 205 -6.48 0.39 -1.45
C VAL A 205 -5.25 0.45 -0.54
N ALA A 206 -4.21 1.17 -0.94
CA ALA A 206 -3.06 1.46 -0.08
C ALA A 206 -2.82 2.97 0.05
N GLN A 207 -2.64 3.44 1.29
CA GLN A 207 -2.30 4.82 1.58
C GLN A 207 -0.95 4.89 2.27
N PHE A 208 0.02 5.51 1.60
CA PHE A 208 1.33 5.80 2.13
C PHE A 208 1.31 7.14 2.87
N ASN A 209 1.38 7.06 4.20
CA ASN A 209 1.58 8.17 5.13
C ASN A 209 3.05 8.61 5.13
N ALA A 210 3.49 9.42 6.09
CA ALA A 210 4.86 9.94 6.10
C ALA A 210 5.94 8.88 6.40
N GLY A 211 7.19 9.20 6.06
CA GLY A 211 8.38 8.45 6.46
C GLY A 211 8.71 7.24 5.59
N ASN A 212 8.05 7.09 4.43
CA ASN A 212 8.34 5.97 3.53
C ASN A 212 9.49 6.32 2.57
N GLU A 213 10.52 5.48 2.52
CA GLU A 213 11.73 5.73 1.73
C GLU A 213 12.11 4.56 0.84
N LYS A 214 12.40 4.85 -0.43
CA LYS A 214 12.95 3.89 -1.39
C LYS A 214 12.10 2.61 -1.55
N ASN A 215 10.79 2.73 -1.40
CA ASN A 215 9.89 1.60 -1.59
C ASN A 215 9.59 1.37 -3.08
N THR A 216 9.25 0.12 -3.40
CA THR A 216 8.79 -0.29 -4.73
C THR A 216 7.31 -0.65 -4.66
N LEU A 217 6.51 -0.12 -5.57
CA LEU A 217 5.05 -0.24 -5.52
C LEU A 217 4.51 -0.74 -6.86
N ASN A 218 3.66 -1.76 -6.82
CA ASN A 218 2.94 -2.27 -7.97
C ASN A 218 1.44 -2.27 -7.71
N ILE A 219 0.69 -1.62 -8.61
CA ILE A 219 -0.75 -1.41 -8.50
C ILE A 219 -1.41 -2.00 -9.73
N LEU A 220 -2.32 -2.96 -9.53
CA LEU A 220 -3.01 -3.65 -10.60
C LEU A 220 -4.46 -4.00 -10.24
N ASP A 221 -5.19 -4.59 -11.18
CA ASP A 221 -6.52 -5.18 -10.96
C ASP A 221 -7.53 -4.23 -10.31
N THR A 222 -7.70 -3.05 -10.90
CA THR A 222 -8.65 -2.00 -10.46
C THR A 222 -8.38 -1.49 -9.05
N SER A 223 -7.13 -1.59 -8.59
CA SER A 223 -6.71 -1.14 -7.27
C SER A 223 -6.20 0.28 -7.27
N MET A 224 -6.09 0.86 -6.07
CA MET A 224 -5.66 2.23 -5.88
C MET A 224 -4.54 2.32 -4.87
N ALA A 225 -3.56 3.19 -5.12
CA ALA A 225 -2.70 3.66 -4.05
C ALA A 225 -2.55 5.19 -4.07
N ARG A 226 -2.21 5.75 -2.92
CA ARG A 226 -1.94 7.17 -2.76
C ARG A 226 -0.79 7.40 -1.80
N SER A 227 0.11 8.30 -2.15
CA SER A 227 1.01 8.96 -1.20
C SER A 227 0.42 10.31 -0.80
N ASN A 228 0.26 10.57 0.50
CA ASN A 228 -0.35 11.80 1.01
C ASN A 228 0.64 12.70 1.79
N ALA A 229 1.93 12.36 1.76
CA ALA A 229 2.99 13.03 2.50
C ALA A 229 4.30 12.95 1.72
N GLN A 230 5.35 13.58 2.24
CA GLN A 230 6.69 13.49 1.67
C GLN A 230 7.24 12.07 1.81
N ASN A 231 7.15 11.31 0.72
CA ASN A 231 7.63 9.94 0.60
C ASN A 231 8.54 9.80 -0.62
N GLN A 232 9.36 8.75 -0.64
CA GLN A 232 10.24 8.43 -1.77
C GLN A 232 9.98 7.00 -2.25
N PHE A 233 9.79 6.83 -3.55
CA PHE A 233 9.63 5.54 -4.20
C PHE A 233 10.74 5.32 -5.23
N LEU A 234 11.40 4.16 -5.20
CA LEU A 234 12.34 3.77 -6.25
C LEU A 234 11.59 3.50 -7.55
N THR A 235 10.53 2.72 -7.46
CA THR A 235 9.71 2.38 -8.62
C THR A 235 8.25 2.37 -8.25
N VAL A 236 7.42 2.94 -9.11
CA VAL A 236 5.96 2.79 -9.05
C VAL A 236 5.49 2.26 -10.40
N GLN A 237 4.83 1.11 -10.38
CA GLN A 237 4.20 0.51 -11.54
C GLN A 237 2.68 0.50 -11.37
N VAL A 238 1.97 0.96 -12.39
CA VAL A 238 0.50 1.03 -12.39
C VAL A 238 -0.03 0.39 -13.66
N SER A 239 -0.94 -0.57 -13.54
CA SER A 239 -1.52 -1.31 -14.66
C SER A 239 -2.92 -1.84 -14.35
N GLY A 240 -3.59 -2.51 -15.29
CA GLY A 240 -4.81 -3.28 -15.00
C GLY A 240 -6.00 -2.49 -14.43
N ASN A 241 -6.27 -1.30 -14.95
CA ASN A 241 -7.20 -0.29 -14.43
C ASN A 241 -6.81 0.31 -13.06
N GLY A 242 -5.54 0.21 -12.68
CA GLY A 242 -5.01 0.79 -11.45
C GLY A 242 -4.92 2.31 -11.50
N TYR A 243 -4.92 2.92 -10.31
CA TYR A 243 -4.72 4.36 -10.12
C TYR A 243 -3.68 4.65 -9.04
N PHE A 244 -2.83 5.64 -9.29
CA PHE A 244 -1.90 6.17 -8.29
C PHE A 244 -1.99 7.70 -8.17
N LEU A 245 -2.02 8.20 -6.94
CA LEU A 245 -1.88 9.63 -6.65
C LEU A 245 -0.64 9.87 -5.80
N ALA A 246 0.35 10.58 -6.36
CA ALA A 246 1.48 11.14 -5.62
C ALA A 246 1.15 12.58 -5.23
N ASP A 247 1.13 12.86 -3.93
CA ASP A 247 0.76 14.18 -3.40
C ASP A 247 1.78 14.64 -2.37
N ASN A 248 1.80 15.95 -2.08
CA ASN A 248 2.58 16.57 -1.00
C ASN A 248 4.07 16.20 -1.01
N ASN A 249 4.82 16.64 -2.02
CA ASN A 249 6.27 16.50 -2.11
C ASN A 249 6.77 15.05 -2.19
N THR A 250 5.90 14.12 -2.61
CA THR A 250 6.29 12.75 -2.99
C THR A 250 7.31 12.76 -4.14
N HIS A 251 8.36 11.95 -4.04
CA HIS A 251 9.35 11.69 -5.09
C HIS A 251 9.25 10.25 -5.60
N ILE A 252 9.35 10.08 -6.92
CA ILE A 252 9.35 8.78 -7.59
C ILE A 252 10.52 8.74 -8.57
N ASP A 253 11.48 7.85 -8.35
CA ASP A 253 12.65 7.77 -9.24
C ASP A 253 12.23 7.27 -10.63
N SER A 254 11.42 6.20 -10.70
CA SER A 254 10.92 5.62 -11.94
C SER A 254 9.42 5.30 -11.87
N LEU A 255 8.64 5.95 -12.74
CA LEU A 255 7.21 5.74 -12.87
C LEU A 255 6.90 4.97 -14.16
N MET A 256 6.12 3.89 -14.04
CA MET A 256 5.76 2.99 -15.12
C MET A 256 4.24 2.83 -15.17
N ILE A 257 3.61 3.21 -16.28
CA ILE A 257 2.16 3.18 -16.46
C ILE A 257 1.85 2.30 -17.67
N TRP A 258 1.16 1.19 -17.47
CA TRP A 258 0.97 0.17 -18.51
C TRP A 258 -0.49 -0.26 -18.71
N SER A 259 -0.76 -0.85 -19.88
CA SER A 259 -2.05 -1.43 -20.25
C SER A 259 -3.18 -0.39 -20.23
N LYS A 260 -3.89 -0.25 -19.13
CA LYS A 260 -4.91 0.76 -18.90
C LYS A 260 -4.78 1.23 -17.47
N ALA A 261 -4.28 2.45 -17.25
CA ALA A 261 -3.96 2.94 -15.91
C ALA A 261 -3.83 4.46 -15.91
N ALA A 262 -3.96 5.07 -14.74
CA ALA A 262 -3.88 6.52 -14.56
C ALA A 262 -3.01 6.89 -13.36
N VAL A 263 -2.20 7.94 -13.50
CA VAL A 263 -1.36 8.47 -12.43
C VAL A 263 -1.42 9.98 -12.39
N ASP A 264 -1.67 10.53 -11.19
CA ASP A 264 -1.59 11.96 -10.91
C ASP A 264 -0.41 12.25 -9.98
N VAL A 265 0.34 13.30 -10.30
CA VAL A 265 1.45 13.84 -9.50
C VAL A 265 1.11 15.26 -9.12
N ASN A 266 1.05 15.58 -7.83
CA ASN A 266 0.43 16.81 -7.35
C ASN A 266 1.23 17.44 -6.20
N ARG A 267 1.08 18.76 -6.04
CA ARG A 267 1.63 19.56 -4.94
C ARG A 267 3.12 19.30 -4.72
N GLU A 268 3.94 19.85 -5.61
CA GLU A 268 5.40 19.81 -5.54
C GLU A 268 6.01 18.39 -5.57
N SER A 269 5.23 17.41 -6.01
CA SER A 269 5.72 16.06 -6.22
C SER A 269 6.56 15.96 -7.49
N SER A 270 7.43 14.95 -7.55
CA SER A 270 8.39 14.83 -8.64
C SER A 270 8.57 13.39 -9.12
N VAL A 271 8.82 13.26 -10.43
CA VAL A 271 9.14 12.00 -11.10
C VAL A 271 10.47 12.14 -11.85
N GLY A 272 11.38 11.19 -11.66
CA GLY A 272 12.72 11.18 -12.27
C GLY A 272 12.79 10.53 -13.66
N GLN A 273 11.91 9.56 -13.93
CA GLN A 273 11.76 8.88 -15.21
C GLN A 273 10.31 8.46 -15.41
N LEU A 274 9.80 8.59 -16.64
CA LEU A 274 8.44 8.17 -16.98
C LEU A 274 8.42 7.18 -18.15
N GLN A 275 7.75 6.05 -17.94
CA GLN A 275 7.42 5.07 -18.96
C GLN A 275 5.91 4.91 -19.03
N MET A 276 5.34 4.98 -20.23
CA MET A 276 3.92 4.85 -20.46
C MET A 276 3.65 3.93 -21.64
N GLY A 277 2.67 3.04 -21.53
CA GLY A 277 2.28 2.13 -22.60
C GLY A 277 0.83 1.68 -22.54
N GLY A 278 0.17 1.62 -23.70
CA GLY A 278 -1.21 1.12 -23.81
C GLY A 278 -2.23 2.25 -23.97
N GLN A 279 -3.24 2.31 -23.10
CA GLN A 279 -4.25 3.36 -22.97
C GLN A 279 -4.10 4.00 -21.59
N THR A 280 -3.17 4.93 -21.45
CA THR A 280 -2.70 5.40 -20.15
C THR A 280 -2.81 6.90 -20.01
N LEU A 281 -2.98 7.36 -18.75
CA LEU A 281 -3.02 8.77 -18.39
C LEU A 281 -1.93 9.06 -17.38
N PHE A 282 -1.19 10.13 -17.62
CA PHE A 282 -0.31 10.78 -16.66
C PHE A 282 -0.69 12.24 -16.57
N ALA A 283 -0.79 12.76 -15.35
CA ALA A 283 -0.95 14.19 -15.15
C ALA A 283 -0.08 14.72 -14.01
N ALA A 284 0.46 15.93 -14.19
CA ALA A 284 1.21 16.65 -13.16
C ALA A 284 0.59 18.03 -12.89
N TYR A 285 0.38 18.34 -11.61
CA TYR A 285 -0.33 19.53 -11.13
C TYR A 285 0.42 20.27 -10.03
N ARG A 286 0.16 21.57 -9.89
CA ARG A 286 0.53 22.39 -8.71
C ARG A 286 2.01 22.32 -8.35
N ASN A 287 2.84 22.90 -9.20
CA ASN A 287 4.30 22.98 -9.06
C ASN A 287 5.00 21.61 -9.03
N SER A 288 4.35 20.57 -9.55
CA SER A 288 4.98 19.26 -9.68
C SER A 288 5.98 19.26 -10.85
N SER A 289 6.92 18.33 -10.81
CA SER A 289 7.93 18.20 -11.85
C SER A 289 8.09 16.78 -12.37
N ILE A 290 8.43 16.68 -13.64
CA ILE A 290 8.80 15.43 -14.29
C ILE A 290 10.13 15.66 -15.03
N THR A 291 11.05 14.74 -14.84
CA THR A 291 12.36 14.74 -15.49
C THR A 291 12.45 13.52 -16.39
N GLY A 292 13.04 13.69 -17.57
CA GLY A 292 13.31 12.59 -18.49
C GLY A 292 14.45 11.69 -17.98
N PRO A 293 14.55 10.46 -18.51
CA PRO A 293 14.04 10.06 -19.82
C PRO A 293 12.55 9.70 -19.86
N TYR A 294 11.96 9.83 -21.06
CA TYR A 294 10.55 9.52 -21.34
C TYR A 294 10.46 8.36 -22.34
N PHE A 295 9.69 7.33 -22.00
CA PHE A 295 9.45 6.19 -22.88
C PHE A 295 7.94 6.02 -23.10
N LEU A 296 7.46 6.52 -24.24
CA LEU A 296 6.02 6.54 -24.54
C LEU A 296 5.69 5.52 -25.65
N TYR A 297 4.80 4.58 -25.33
CA TYR A 297 4.32 3.50 -26.19
C TYR A 297 2.78 3.55 -26.27
N GLY A 298 2.20 3.21 -27.42
CA GLY A 298 0.73 3.24 -27.58
C GLY A 298 0.10 4.63 -27.52
N ASN A 299 -1.14 4.69 -26.99
CA ASN A 299 -1.98 5.88 -26.92
C ASN A 299 -1.93 6.43 -25.49
N VAL A 300 -1.25 7.56 -25.32
CA VAL A 300 -1.05 8.16 -24.01
C VAL A 300 -1.75 9.51 -23.91
N VAL A 301 -2.26 9.81 -22.72
CA VAL A 301 -2.67 11.16 -22.31
C VAL A 301 -1.64 11.67 -21.34
N PHE A 302 -1.05 12.81 -21.66
CA PHE A 302 -0.05 13.47 -20.83
C PHE A 302 -0.49 14.91 -20.59
N GLU A 303 -0.75 15.25 -19.33
CA GLU A 303 -1.27 16.55 -18.92
C GLU A 303 -0.33 17.24 -17.93
N LEU A 304 -0.05 18.51 -18.18
CA LEU A 304 0.68 19.37 -17.25
C LEU A 304 -0.15 20.60 -16.93
N GLU A 305 -0.28 20.92 -15.66
CA GLU A 305 -0.86 22.18 -15.21
C GLU A 305 -0.03 22.77 -14.08
N HIS A 306 0.42 24.03 -14.25
CA HIS A 306 1.31 24.72 -13.29
C HIS A 306 2.53 23.85 -12.93
N SER A 307 3.07 23.10 -13.89
CA SER A 307 4.06 22.04 -13.65
C SER A 307 5.20 22.10 -14.65
N THR A 308 6.31 21.45 -14.35
CA THR A 308 7.52 21.49 -15.19
C THR A 308 7.86 20.12 -15.76
N ALA A 309 8.17 20.05 -17.06
CA ALA A 309 8.80 18.88 -17.68
C ALA A 309 10.19 19.25 -18.23
N SER A 310 11.21 18.49 -17.84
CA SER A 310 12.60 18.71 -18.26
C SER A 310 13.15 17.51 -19.03
N ASN A 311 14.18 17.74 -19.86
CA ASN A 311 14.75 16.76 -20.78
C ASN A 311 13.71 16.15 -21.75
N TRP A 312 12.72 16.95 -22.14
CA TRP A 312 11.67 16.49 -23.03
C TRP A 312 12.23 16.31 -24.44
N VAL A 313 12.11 15.10 -24.98
CA VAL A 313 12.46 14.80 -26.37
C VAL A 313 11.17 14.69 -27.16
N SER A 314 11.10 15.33 -28.33
CA SER A 314 9.93 15.21 -29.18
C SER A 314 9.62 13.75 -29.50
N VAL A 315 8.36 13.36 -29.30
CA VAL A 315 7.86 12.01 -29.59
C VAL A 315 6.79 12.12 -30.67
N ASN A 316 7.03 11.52 -31.84
CA ASN A 316 6.01 11.45 -32.89
C ASN A 316 4.99 10.35 -32.54
N LYS A 317 3.86 10.74 -31.93
CA LYS A 317 2.76 9.83 -31.53
C LYS A 317 1.41 10.42 -31.95
N PRO A 318 0.91 10.12 -33.17
CA PRO A 318 -0.27 10.79 -33.74
C PRO A 318 -1.60 10.50 -33.01
N GLN A 319 -1.65 9.49 -32.13
CA GLN A 319 -2.84 9.09 -31.38
C GLN A 319 -2.77 9.44 -29.88
N SER A 320 -1.75 10.20 -29.47
CA SER A 320 -1.57 10.64 -28.08
C SER A 320 -2.05 12.08 -27.89
N ILE A 321 -2.56 12.39 -26.70
CA ILE A 321 -2.97 13.74 -26.31
C ILE A 321 -1.93 14.27 -25.34
N LEU A 322 -1.26 15.36 -25.72
CA LEU A 322 -0.27 16.03 -24.91
C LEU A 322 -0.77 17.47 -24.69
N THR A 323 -1.02 17.85 -23.44
CA THR A 323 -1.62 19.15 -23.08
C THR A 323 -0.85 19.81 -21.95
N GLY A 324 -0.74 21.14 -22.02
CA GLY A 324 -0.06 21.95 -21.03
C GLY A 324 -0.82 23.25 -20.78
N ASN A 325 -1.16 23.51 -19.51
CA ASN A 325 -1.74 24.76 -19.02
C ASN A 325 -0.80 25.44 -18.02
N ASN A 326 -0.26 26.60 -18.36
CA ASN A 326 0.74 27.30 -17.53
C ASN A 326 1.90 26.37 -17.10
N ALA A 327 2.32 25.51 -18.02
CA ALA A 327 3.35 24.52 -17.79
C ALA A 327 4.65 24.94 -18.49
N THR A 328 5.78 24.60 -17.87
CA THR A 328 7.11 24.89 -18.43
C THR A 328 7.73 23.62 -18.95
N VAL A 329 8.07 23.59 -20.24
CA VAL A 329 8.73 22.43 -20.86
C VAL A 329 10.04 22.80 -21.51
N ASN A 330 11.12 22.31 -20.93
CA ASN A 330 12.47 22.51 -21.43
C ASN A 330 12.84 21.34 -22.36
N GLY A 331 12.72 21.56 -23.67
CA GLY A 331 12.99 20.59 -24.75
C GLY A 331 12.66 21.12 -26.16
N THR A 332 12.89 20.32 -27.21
CA THR A 332 12.60 20.69 -28.61
C THR A 332 11.08 20.61 -28.90
N LEU A 333 10.45 21.74 -29.20
CA LEU A 333 8.99 21.88 -29.44
C LEU A 333 8.56 21.40 -30.86
N TYR A 334 7.33 20.92 -31.01
CA TYR A 334 6.66 20.69 -32.31
C TYR A 334 5.58 21.75 -32.56
N PRO A 335 5.43 22.25 -33.81
CA PRO A 335 4.39 23.23 -34.17
C PRO A 335 2.94 22.77 -34.01
N SER A 336 2.68 21.47 -33.85
CA SER A 336 1.33 20.88 -33.77
C SER A 336 0.80 20.70 -32.35
N TRP A 337 1.49 21.24 -31.34
CA TRP A 337 1.09 21.16 -29.94
C TRP A 337 0.30 22.40 -29.55
N SER A 338 -0.88 22.24 -28.96
CA SER A 338 -1.56 23.36 -28.32
C SER A 338 -1.02 23.53 -26.90
N TRP A 339 0.13 24.18 -26.76
CA TRP A 339 0.54 24.76 -25.48
C TRP A 339 -0.35 25.97 -25.22
N ARG A 340 -1.28 25.88 -24.27
CA ARG A 340 -2.00 27.06 -23.80
C ARG A 340 -1.35 27.52 -22.49
N GLY A 341 -0.34 28.40 -22.57
CA GLY A 341 0.17 29.04 -21.36
C GLY A 341 1.65 29.38 -21.27
N GLN A 342 2.36 29.58 -22.38
CA GLN A 342 3.59 30.37 -22.36
C GLN A 342 3.46 31.48 -23.41
N ASP A 343 3.96 32.66 -23.05
CA ASP A 343 3.67 33.97 -23.64
C ASP A 343 3.46 33.97 -25.16
N GLY A 344 2.37 34.61 -25.56
CA GLY A 344 1.84 34.66 -26.91
C GLY A 344 2.72 35.38 -27.93
N SER A 345 3.86 34.79 -28.28
CA SER A 345 4.55 35.06 -29.54
C SER A 345 4.33 33.86 -30.47
N GLU A 346 3.34 34.00 -31.34
CA GLU A 346 3.26 33.26 -32.59
C GLU A 346 4.56 33.48 -33.38
N LEU A 347 5.15 32.39 -33.90
CA LEU A 347 6.03 32.41 -35.07
C LEU A 347 5.46 31.48 -36.13
#